data_AF-A0A960J034-F1
#
_entry.id   AF-A0A960J034-F1
#
_cell.length_a   1.000
_cell.length_b   1.000
_cell.length_c   1.000
_cell.angle_alpha   90.00
_cell.angle_beta   90.00
_cell.angle_gamma   90.00
#
_symmetry.space_group_name_H-M   'P 1'
#
loop_
_entity.id
_entity.type
_entity.pdbx_description
1 polymer ?
#
loop_
_entity_poly.entity_id
_entity_poly.type
_entity_poly.pdbx_seq_one_letter_code
_entity_poly.pdbx_strand_id
1 'polypeptide(L)'
;MDLTFSPRHEAFRAEARAWLEANVPTGLASMNTAEGYRQHLEWERKLFDARWAVVSWPEEYGGREADLMEWLIFEEEYYRCGAPGRVTQNGIFLLA
;
A
#
# COMPACT_ATOMS: atom_id res chain seq x y z
N MET A 1 23.08 -16.89 -4.96
CA MET A 1 21.83 -16.10 -4.89
C MET A 1 21.09 -16.60 -3.67
N ASP A 2 20.89 -15.73 -2.69
CA ASP A 2 20.05 -16.02 -1.51
C ASP A 2 18.65 -15.47 -1.81
N LEU A 3 17.63 -16.30 -1.66
CA LEU A 3 16.22 -15.98 -1.93
C LEU A 3 15.39 -15.94 -0.65
N THR A 4 16.04 -15.99 0.51
CA THR A 4 15.35 -15.96 1.80
C THR A 4 15.06 -14.53 2.23
N PHE A 5 13.95 -14.33 2.96
CA PHE A 5 13.65 -13.04 3.56
C PHE A 5 14.54 -12.81 4.77
N SER A 6 15.04 -11.57 4.92
CA SER A 6 15.74 -11.16 6.13
C SER A 6 14.75 -11.00 7.29
N PRO A 7 15.22 -11.00 8.55
CA PRO A 7 14.35 -10.67 9.69
C PRO A 7 13.66 -9.30 9.57
N ARG A 8 14.32 -8.34 8.90
CA ARG A 8 13.72 -7.03 8.59
C ARG A 8 12.54 -7.17 7.63
N HIS A 9 12.69 -7.95 6.57
CA HIS A 9 11.62 -8.22 5.60
C HIS A 9 10.42 -8.93 6.25
N GLU A 10 10.68 -9.91 7.13
CA GLU A 10 9.62 -10.61 7.85
C GLU A 10 8.87 -9.68 8.81
N ALA A 11 9.58 -8.80 9.52
CA ALA A 11 8.96 -7.79 10.38
C ALA A 11 8.09 -6.82 9.58
N PHE A 12 8.59 -6.32 8.45
CA PHE A 12 7.81 -5.46 7.54
C PHE A 12 6.55 -6.16 7.03
N ARG A 13 6.67 -7.44 6.63
CA ARG A 13 5.52 -8.25 6.18
C ARG A 13 4.47 -8.37 7.28
N ALA A 14 4.89 -8.68 8.51
CA ALA A 14 3.98 -8.85 9.64
C ALA A 14 3.25 -7.54 9.97
N GLU A 15 3.95 -6.40 9.93
CA GLU A 15 3.38 -5.08 10.13
C GLU A 15 2.37 -4.73 9.03
N ALA A 16 2.75 -4.86 7.76
CA ALA A 16 1.89 -4.60 6.61
C ALA A 16 0.62 -5.45 6.67
N ARG A 17 0.78 -6.75 6.94
CA ARG A 17 -0.32 -7.69 7.12
C ARG A 17 -1.29 -7.24 8.19
N ALA A 18 -0.80 -7.01 9.41
CA ALA A 18 -1.63 -6.67 10.54
C ALA A 18 -2.40 -5.36 10.29
N TRP A 19 -1.72 -4.36 9.70
CA TRP A 19 -2.36 -3.09 9.39
C TRP A 19 -3.41 -3.24 8.29
N LEU A 20 -3.11 -3.93 7.19
CA LEU A 20 -4.05 -4.13 6.08
C LEU A 20 -5.28 -4.93 6.52
N GLU A 21 -5.12 -6.04 7.25
CA GLU A 21 -6.24 -6.84 7.75
C GLU A 21 -7.17 -6.05 8.67
N ALA A 22 -6.64 -5.11 9.45
CA ALA A 22 -7.43 -4.27 10.34
C ALA A 22 -8.13 -3.09 9.62
N ASN A 23 -7.66 -2.69 8.43
CA ASN A 23 -8.00 -1.39 7.85
C ASN A 23 -8.60 -1.40 6.46
N VAL A 24 -8.41 -2.47 5.69
CA VAL A 24 -8.91 -2.58 4.31
C VAL A 24 -10.43 -2.48 4.29
N PRO A 25 -11.00 -1.55 3.50
CA PRO A 25 -12.44 -1.40 3.39
C PRO A 25 -13.03 -2.52 2.55
N THR A 26 -14.27 -2.91 2.86
CA THR A 26 -15.03 -3.88 2.08
C THR A 26 -16.19 -3.17 1.35
N GLY A 27 -16.58 -3.70 0.19
CA GLY A 27 -17.81 -3.27 -0.49
C GLY A 27 -17.77 -1.89 -1.13
N LEU A 28 -16.59 -1.40 -1.55
CA LEU A 28 -16.51 -0.15 -2.30
C LEU A 28 -17.25 -0.25 -3.63
N ALA A 29 -17.94 0.83 -4.01
CA ALA A 29 -18.52 0.96 -5.35
C ALA A 29 -17.42 1.04 -6.42
N SER A 30 -17.76 0.77 -7.68
CA SER A 30 -16.79 0.85 -8.78
C SER A 30 -16.10 2.22 -8.83
N MET A 31 -14.76 2.22 -8.93
CA MET A 31 -13.94 3.43 -9.09
C MET A 31 -14.29 4.27 -10.33
N ASN A 32 -15.07 3.72 -11.27
CA ASN A 32 -15.55 4.44 -12.46
C ASN A 32 -16.84 5.24 -12.20
N THR A 33 -17.34 5.25 -10.96
CA THR A 33 -18.45 6.10 -10.52
C THR A 33 -17.92 7.23 -9.65
N ALA A 34 -18.61 8.38 -9.61
CA ALA A 34 -18.20 9.50 -8.76
C ALA A 34 -18.11 9.11 -7.27
N GLU A 35 -19.06 8.31 -6.79
CA GLU A 35 -19.08 7.82 -5.41
C GLU A 35 -17.97 6.80 -5.14
N GLY A 36 -17.79 5.81 -6.01
CA GLY A 36 -16.72 4.83 -5.85
C GLY A 36 -15.33 5.47 -5.91
N TYR A 37 -15.12 6.44 -6.81
CA TYR A 37 -13.88 7.21 -6.87
C TYR A 37 -13.58 7.94 -5.55
N ARG A 38 -14.58 8.61 -4.95
CA ARG A 38 -14.45 9.27 -3.64
C ARG A 38 -14.08 8.27 -2.54
N GLN A 39 -14.73 7.10 -2.50
CA GLN A 39 -14.42 6.06 -1.53
C GLN A 39 -13.00 5.51 -1.68
N HIS A 40 -12.52 5.33 -2.92
CA HIS A 40 -11.16 4.88 -3.19
C HIS A 40 -10.12 5.96 -2.80
N LEU A 41 -10.43 7.25 -3.02
CA LEU A 41 -9.60 8.35 -2.53
C LEU A 41 -9.51 8.40 -1.00
N GLU A 42 -10.62 8.14 -0.29
CA GLU A 42 -10.63 8.07 1.17
C GLU A 42 -9.77 6.91 1.69
N TRP A 43 -9.82 5.77 1.00
CA TRP A 43 -8.92 4.65 1.29
C TRP A 43 -7.45 5.02 1.07
N GLU A 44 -7.12 5.66 -0.05
CA GLU A 44 -5.74 6.07 -0.33
C GLU A 44 -5.24 7.15 0.62
N ARG A 45 -6.12 8.04 1.12
CA ARG A 45 -5.79 8.96 2.20
C ARG A 45 -5.41 8.20 3.47
N LYS A 46 -6.21 7.19 3.86
CA LYS A 46 -5.93 6.36 5.03
C LYS A 46 -4.61 5.58 4.89
N LEU A 47 -4.30 5.08 3.69
CA LEU A 47 -3.00 4.49 3.38
C LEU A 47 -1.86 5.50 3.54
N PHE A 48 -2.02 6.71 3.00
CA PHE A 48 -1.00 7.75 3.09
C PHE A 48 -0.76 8.21 4.53
N ASP A 49 -1.81 8.42 5.31
CA ASP A 49 -1.72 8.82 6.71
C ASP A 49 -0.98 7.78 7.56
N ALA A 50 -1.06 6.50 7.16
CA ALA A 50 -0.32 5.39 7.76
C ALA A 50 1.00 5.05 7.04
N ARG A 51 1.45 5.89 6.09
CA ARG A 51 2.69 5.76 5.31
C ARG A 51 2.78 4.51 4.42
N TRP A 52 1.66 3.90 4.06
CA TRP A 52 1.58 2.73 3.17
C TRP A 52 1.36 3.08 1.70
N ALA A 53 0.93 4.30 1.38
CA ALA A 53 0.63 4.68 0.00
C ALA A 53 1.88 4.75 -0.91
N VAL A 54 3.03 5.11 -0.35
CA VAL A 54 4.27 5.38 -1.09
C VAL A 54 5.48 4.79 -0.37
N VAL A 55 5.43 3.49 -0.02
CA VAL A 55 6.43 2.84 0.85
C VAL A 55 7.88 3.04 0.39
N SER A 56 8.14 3.08 -0.93
CA SER A 56 9.48 3.25 -1.50
C SER A 56 10.01 4.68 -1.47
N TRP A 57 9.17 5.68 -1.20
CA TRP A 57 9.60 7.08 -1.19
C TRP A 57 10.40 7.43 0.08
N PRO A 58 11.23 8.48 0.03
CA PRO A 58 11.84 9.05 1.22
C PRO A 58 10.83 9.42 2.31
N GLU A 59 11.27 9.34 3.56
CA GLU A 59 10.44 9.68 4.72
C GLU A 59 9.90 11.11 4.69
N GLU A 60 10.70 12.06 4.17
CA GLU A 60 10.32 13.48 4.04
C GLU A 60 9.10 13.71 3.13
N TYR A 61 8.79 12.76 2.23
CA TYR A 61 7.62 12.79 1.36
C TYR A 61 6.50 11.85 1.82
N GLY A 62 6.59 11.33 3.06
CA GLY A 62 5.58 10.44 3.64
C GLY A 62 5.76 8.96 3.29
N GLY A 63 6.86 8.59 2.63
CA GLY A 63 7.20 7.20 2.35
C GLY A 63 7.83 6.47 3.54
N ARG A 64 8.45 5.31 3.32
CA ARG A 64 9.10 4.51 4.38
C ARG A 64 10.53 4.11 4.04
N GLU A 65 11.11 4.71 2.98
CA GLU A 65 12.42 4.31 2.44
C GLU A 65 12.52 2.79 2.20
N ALA A 66 11.40 2.17 1.81
CA ALA A 66 11.32 0.74 1.61
C ALA A 66 12.21 0.33 0.45
N ASP A 67 13.02 -0.71 0.66
CA ASP A 67 13.79 -1.30 -0.43
C ASP A 67 12.89 -2.09 -1.41
N LEU A 68 13.49 -2.64 -2.47
CA LEU A 68 12.75 -3.38 -3.49
C LEU A 68 12.02 -4.62 -2.92
N MET A 69 12.60 -5.29 -1.93
CA MET A 69 11.99 -6.47 -1.31
C MET A 69 10.83 -6.08 -0.41
N GLU A 70 10.97 -5.00 0.37
CA GLU A 70 9.91 -4.44 1.20
C GLU A 70 8.74 -3.91 0.35
N TRP A 71 9.03 -3.23 -0.77
CA TRP A 71 8.00 -2.84 -1.73
C TRP A 71 7.25 -4.05 -2.28
N LEU A 72 7.96 -5.10 -2.73
CA LEU A 72 7.32 -6.32 -3.23
C LEU A 72 6.46 -7.01 -2.16
N ILE A 73 6.95 -7.07 -0.92
CA ILE A 73 6.18 -7.60 0.21
C ILE A 73 4.90 -6.81 0.45
N PHE A 74 4.95 -5.48 0.36
CA PHE A 74 3.76 -4.65 0.49
C PHE A 74 2.73 -4.98 -0.61
N GLU A 75 3.17 -5.08 -1.87
CA GLU A 75 2.28 -5.44 -2.99
C GLU A 75 1.66 -6.83 -2.80
N GLU A 76 2.44 -7.81 -2.34
CA GLU A 76 1.94 -9.15 -2.02
C GLU A 76 0.87 -9.12 -0.93
N GLU A 77 1.11 -8.42 0.19
CA GLU A 77 0.15 -8.35 1.29
C GLU A 77 -1.09 -7.53 0.92
N TYR A 78 -0.94 -6.47 0.11
CA TYR A 78 -2.04 -5.67 -0.43
C TYR A 78 -2.95 -6.51 -1.32
N TYR A 79 -2.37 -7.31 -2.21
CA TYR A 79 -3.14 -8.24 -3.03
C TYR A 79 -3.78 -9.36 -2.21
N ARG A 80 -3.04 -9.94 -1.25
CA ARG A 80 -3.52 -11.05 -0.41
C ARG A 80 -4.79 -10.70 0.37
N CYS A 81 -4.89 -9.48 0.89
CA CYS A 81 -6.06 -9.04 1.66
C CYS A 81 -7.23 -8.55 0.78
N GLY A 82 -7.12 -8.60 -0.55
CA GLY A 82 -8.17 -8.15 -1.46
C GLY A 82 -8.43 -6.64 -1.38
N ALA A 83 -7.38 -5.85 -1.11
CA ALA A 83 -7.52 -4.41 -1.01
C ALA A 83 -8.00 -3.79 -2.34
N PRO A 84 -8.75 -2.68 -2.28
CA PRO A 84 -9.37 -2.10 -3.47
C PRO A 84 -8.35 -1.49 -4.42
N GLY A 85 -8.78 -1.18 -5.64
CA GLY A 85 -7.95 -0.47 -6.61
C GLY A 85 -7.44 0.87 -6.08
N ARG A 86 -6.30 1.32 -6.59
CA ARG A 86 -5.72 2.62 -6.22
C ARG A 86 -5.84 3.57 -7.40
N VAL A 87 -6.75 4.54 -7.27
CA VAL A 87 -7.05 5.55 -8.30
C VAL A 87 -5.91 6.57 -8.48
N THR A 88 -5.03 6.78 -7.49
CA THR A 88 -3.92 7.74 -7.59
C THR A 88 -2.58 7.12 -8.02
N GLN A 89 -2.52 5.79 -8.17
CA GLN A 89 -1.29 5.04 -8.39
C GLN A 89 -0.48 5.49 -9.62
N ASN A 90 -1.16 5.78 -10.74
CA ASN A 90 -0.49 6.31 -11.94
C ASN A 90 0.17 7.67 -11.68
N GLY A 91 -0.46 8.54 -10.89
CA GLY A 91 0.11 9.85 -10.55
C GLY A 91 1.34 9.71 -9.65
N ILE A 92 1.31 8.77 -8.70
CA ILE A 92 2.45 8.45 -7.84
C ILE A 92 3.65 7.95 -8.69
N PHE A 93 3.42 7.03 -9.62
CA PHE A 93 4.50 6.48 -10.46
C PHE A 93 5.06 7.47 -11.50
N LEU A 94 4.43 8.63 -11.72
CA LEU A 94 5.04 9.68 -12.54
C LEU A 94 6.07 10.52 -11.79
N LEU A 95 6.13 10.39 -10.47
CA LEU A 95 7.00 11.19 -9.58
C LEU A 95 8.21 10.40 -9.06
N ALA A 96 8.30 9.09 -9.35
CA ALA A 96 9.35 8.19 -8.87
C ALA A 96 9.86 7.26 -9.98
#